data_AF-A0AAN8YE15-F1
#
_entry.id   AF-A0AAN8YE15-F1
#
_cell.length_a   1.000
_cell.length_b   1.000
_cell.length_c   1.000
_cell.angle_alpha   90.00
_cell.angle_beta   90.00
_cell.angle_gamma   90.00
#
_symmetry.space_group_name_H-M   'P 1'
#
loop_
_entity.id
_entity.type
_entity.pdbx_description
1 polymer ?
#
loop_
_entity_poly.entity_id
_entity_poly.type
_entity_poly.pdbx_seq_one_letter_code
_entity_poly.pdbx_strand_id
1 'polypeptide(L)'
;MVAKKINVPSTLFWIQPATVFDVYYYRFTNYFDYFKNCNTKDKIIELPGFPPLSPIDFPSFVVDDVESTNWAVKSIKRQIEMLNNEENPRVL
;
A
#
# COMPACT_ATOMS: atom_id res chain seq x y z
N MET A 1 -12.20 -5.23 9.50
CA MET A 1 -11.85 -4.63 10.80
C MET A 1 -12.93 -4.93 11.83
N VAL A 2 -12.59 -5.01 13.12
CA VAL A 2 -13.56 -5.28 14.20
C VAL A 2 -14.65 -4.21 14.22
N ALA A 3 -14.27 -2.93 14.14
CA ALA A 3 -15.20 -1.79 14.16
C ALA A 3 -16.29 -1.88 13.07
N LYS A 4 -15.93 -2.24 11.83
CA LYS A 4 -16.90 -2.46 10.74
C LYS A 4 -17.92 -3.56 11.05
N LYS A 5 -17.51 -4.66 11.71
CA LYS A 5 -18.43 -5.76 12.05
C LYS A 5 -19.50 -5.35 13.07
N ILE A 6 -19.20 -4.35 13.90
CA ILE A 6 -20.11 -3.83 14.94
C ILE A 6 -20.65 -2.44 14.58
N ASN A 7 -20.46 -1.99 13.34
CA ASN A 7 -20.90 -0.69 12.83
C ASN A 7 -20.44 0.53 13.66
N VAL A 8 -19.20 0.48 14.18
CA VAL A 8 -18.59 1.59 14.92
C VAL A 8 -17.59 2.33 14.01
N PRO A 9 -17.53 3.67 14.07
CA PRO A 9 -16.52 4.44 13.33
C PRO A 9 -15.09 4.04 13.72
N SER A 10 -14.18 4.05 12.74
CA SER A 10 -12.75 3.83 12.97
C SER A 10 -11.93 4.64 11.99
N THR A 11 -10.73 5.04 12.40
CA THR A 11 -9.72 5.63 11.52
C THR A 11 -8.41 4.85 11.64
N LEU A 12 -7.62 4.88 10.56
CA LEU A 12 -6.26 4.33 10.56
C LEU A 12 -5.29 5.39 11.07
N PHE A 13 -4.71 5.15 12.25
CA PHE A 13 -3.59 5.97 12.72
C PHE A 13 -2.31 5.57 11.99
N TRP A 14 -1.89 6.38 11.02
CA TRP A 14 -0.69 6.15 10.23
C TRP A 14 0.55 6.78 10.89
N ILE A 15 1.54 5.95 11.21
CA ILE A 15 2.74 6.35 11.98
C ILE A 15 4.01 6.40 11.14
N GLN A 16 3.91 6.24 9.82
CA GLN A 16 5.03 6.29 8.89
C GLN A 16 4.90 7.53 7.97
N PRO A 17 5.90 7.84 7.13
CA PRO A 17 5.76 8.92 6.15
C PRO A 17 4.54 8.71 5.23
N ALA A 18 3.91 9.81 4.81
CA ALA A 18 2.78 9.76 3.89
C ALA A 18 3.14 9.08 2.55
N THR A 19 4.37 9.30 2.07
CA THR A 19 4.88 8.67 0.86
C THR A 19 4.93 7.13 0.94
N VAL A 20 5.17 6.58 2.13
CA VAL A 20 5.13 5.11 2.32
C VAL A 20 3.67 4.61 2.20
N PHE A 21 2.70 5.40 2.65
CA PHE A 21 1.28 5.06 2.49
C PHE A 21 0.86 5.03 1.02
N ASP A 22 1.33 6.00 0.22
CA ASP A 22 1.10 6.00 -1.22
C ASP A 22 1.72 4.75 -1.88
N VAL A 23 2.91 4.33 -1.44
CA VAL A 23 3.53 3.08 -1.93
C VAL A 23 2.65 1.86 -1.60
N TYR A 24 2.06 1.78 -0.41
CA TYR A 24 1.06 0.74 -0.09
C TYR A 24 -0.14 0.82 -1.04
N TYR A 25 -0.65 2.02 -1.31
CA TYR A 25 -1.75 2.23 -2.24
C TYR A 25 -1.41 1.74 -3.66
N TYR A 26 -0.31 2.21 -4.24
CA TYR A 26 0.11 1.78 -5.57
C TYR A 26 0.35 0.26 -5.64
N ARG A 27 0.92 -0.34 -4.60
CA ARG A 27 1.28 -1.76 -4.57
C ARG A 27 0.08 -2.71 -4.45
N PHE A 28 -1.00 -2.28 -3.79
CA PHE A 28 -2.16 -3.12 -3.45
C PHE A 28 -3.45 -2.73 -4.17
N THR A 29 -3.37 -1.87 -5.18
CA THR A 29 -4.50 -1.50 -6.05
C THR A 29 -4.24 -1.95 -7.49
N ASN A 30 -5.09 -1.54 -8.42
CA ASN A 30 -4.91 -1.74 -9.86
C ASN A 30 -3.67 -1.02 -10.43
N TYR A 31 -2.97 -0.20 -9.64
CA TYR A 31 -1.72 0.44 -10.05
C TYR A 31 -0.46 -0.41 -9.78
N PHE A 32 -0.59 -1.66 -9.32
CA PHE A 32 0.58 -2.49 -9.00
C PHE A 32 1.50 -2.74 -10.21
N ASP A 33 1.00 -2.53 -11.44
CA ASP A 33 1.78 -2.67 -12.67
C ASP A 33 3.01 -1.74 -12.71
N TYR A 34 3.02 -0.61 -11.99
CA TYR A 34 4.22 0.22 -11.82
C TYR A 34 5.39 -0.57 -11.21
N PHE A 35 5.08 -1.60 -10.42
CA PHE A 35 6.07 -2.46 -9.78
C PHE A 35 6.34 -3.77 -10.53
N LYS A 36 5.69 -3.99 -11.68
CA LYS A 36 5.91 -5.18 -12.50
C LYS A 36 7.33 -5.13 -13.06
N ASN A 37 8.17 -6.06 -12.63
CA ASN A 37 9.60 -6.16 -12.95
C ASN A 37 10.55 -5.27 -12.13
N CYS A 38 10.26 -4.97 -10.86
CA CYS A 38 11.19 -4.27 -9.96
C CYS A 38 12.42 -5.09 -9.51
N ASN A 39 12.55 -6.35 -9.92
CA ASN A 39 13.64 -7.23 -9.48
C ASN A 39 15.01 -6.88 -10.10
N THR A 40 15.05 -5.97 -11.08
CA THR A 40 16.28 -5.50 -11.74
C THR A 40 16.78 -4.21 -11.08
N LYS A 41 18.01 -4.24 -10.53
CA LYS A 41 18.62 -3.13 -9.77
C LYS A 41 18.76 -1.82 -10.55
N ASP A 42 18.85 -1.89 -11.87
CA ASP A 42 19.07 -0.71 -12.74
C ASP A 42 17.78 -0.06 -13.23
N LYS A 43 16.61 -0.50 -12.74
CA LYS A 43 15.33 0.01 -13.21
C LYS A 43 14.93 1.27 -12.46
N ILE A 44 14.28 2.19 -13.17
CA ILE A 44 13.62 3.36 -12.60
C ILE A 44 12.11 3.10 -12.54
N ILE A 45 11.50 3.43 -11.42
CA ILE A 45 10.07 3.36 -11.15
C ILE A 45 9.56 4.80 -11.06
N GLU A 46 8.62 5.13 -11.92
CA GLU A 46 8.01 6.46 -11.99
C GLU A 46 6.58 6.36 -11.46
N LEU A 47 6.38 6.77 -10.20
CA LEU A 47 5.05 6.91 -9.62
C LEU A 47 4.57 8.36 -9.80
N PRO A 48 3.29 8.59 -10.13
CA PRO A 48 2.73 9.93 -10.15
C PRO A 48 2.94 10.64 -8.79
N GLY A 49 3.55 11.82 -8.84
CA GLY A 49 3.85 12.63 -7.64
C GLY A 49 5.17 12.30 -6.94
N PHE A 50 5.95 11.34 -7.44
CA PHE A 50 7.26 10.97 -6.91
C PHE A 50 8.38 11.38 -7.87
N PRO A 51 9.61 11.63 -7.37
CA PRO A 51 10.78 11.65 -8.23
C PRO A 51 11.01 10.25 -8.84
N PRO A 52 11.84 10.14 -9.89
CA PRO A 52 12.31 8.84 -10.36
C PRO A 52 13.01 8.08 -9.23
N LEU A 53 12.56 6.87 -8.91
CA LEU A 53 13.08 6.05 -7.81
C LEU A 53 13.59 4.71 -8.32
N SER A 54 14.65 4.20 -7.71
CA SER A 54 15.13 2.84 -7.95
C SER A 54 14.43 1.85 -7.01
N PRO A 55 14.37 0.53 -7.34
CA PRO A 55 13.79 -0.48 -6.46
C PRO A 55 14.34 -0.49 -5.03
N ILE A 56 15.60 -0.09 -4.83
CA ILE A 56 16.25 -0.07 -3.51
C ILE A 56 15.78 1.11 -2.64
N ASP A 57 15.15 2.12 -3.23
CA ASP A 57 14.60 3.27 -2.50
C ASP A 57 13.24 2.96 -1.88
N PHE A 58 12.63 1.82 -2.25
CA PHE A 58 11.33 1.40 -1.76
C PHE A 58 11.45 0.46 -0.54
N PRO A 59 10.41 0.43 0.32
CA PRO A 59 10.30 -0.60 1.35
C PRO A 59 10.34 -2.01 0.76
N SER A 60 10.95 -2.96 1.47
CA SER A 60 11.12 -4.34 1.01
C SER A 60 9.83 -5.07 0.63
N PHE A 61 8.69 -4.70 1.24
CA PHE A 61 7.38 -5.30 0.94
C PHE A 61 6.88 -5.05 -0.48
N VAL A 62 7.49 -4.11 -1.22
CA VAL A 62 7.16 -3.84 -2.61
C VAL A 62 7.64 -4.98 -3.52
N VAL A 63 8.83 -5.52 -3.24
CA VAL A 63 9.57 -6.42 -4.14
C VAL A 63 9.52 -7.87 -3.67
N ASP A 64 9.67 -8.15 -2.38
CA ASP A 64 9.62 -9.54 -1.92
C ASP A 64 8.16 -9.97 -1.71
N ASP A 65 7.91 -11.29 -1.71
CA ASP A 65 6.63 -11.87 -1.27
C ASP A 65 6.49 -11.78 0.27
N VAL A 66 6.70 -10.58 0.81
CA VAL A 66 6.55 -10.21 2.22
C VAL A 66 5.07 -10.23 2.62
N GLU A 67 4.17 -10.21 1.63
CA GLU A 67 2.72 -10.34 1.87
C GLU A 67 2.44 -11.64 2.63
N SER A 68 3.16 -12.73 2.38
CA SER A 68 2.97 -14.01 3.06
C SER A 68 3.40 -14.01 4.54
N THR A 69 4.37 -13.18 4.94
CA THR A 69 5.03 -13.26 6.26
C THR A 69 4.82 -12.06 7.18
N ASN A 70 4.50 -10.87 6.67
CA ASN A 70 4.39 -9.65 7.50
C ASN A 70 2.93 -9.30 7.84
N TRP A 71 2.60 -9.35 9.14
CA TRP A 71 1.25 -9.06 9.63
C TRP A 71 0.81 -7.61 9.37
N ALA A 72 1.73 -6.64 9.40
CA ALA A 72 1.42 -5.24 9.18
C ALA A 72 1.04 -5.01 7.71
N VAL A 73 1.82 -5.57 6.78
CA VAL A 73 1.53 -5.49 5.34
C VAL A 73 0.16 -6.08 5.02
N LYS A 74 -0.15 -7.29 5.54
CA LYS A 74 -1.47 -7.91 5.42
C LYS A 74 -2.59 -7.02 5.98
N SER A 75 -2.34 -6.40 7.13
CA SER A 75 -3.33 -5.54 7.79
C SER A 75 -3.64 -4.28 6.98
N ILE A 76 -2.62 -3.65 6.39
CA ILE A 76 -2.79 -2.45 5.55
C ILE A 76 -3.44 -2.80 4.21
N LYS A 77 -3.00 -3.87 3.54
CA LYS A 77 -3.64 -4.37 2.30
C LYS A 77 -5.14 -4.57 2.51
N ARG A 78 -5.52 -5.29 3.58
CA ARG A 78 -6.93 -5.51 3.93
C ARG A 78 -7.70 -4.22 4.16
N GLN A 79 -7.09 -3.20 4.75
CA GLN A 79 -7.73 -1.90 4.94
C GLN A 79 -7.98 -1.19 3.61
N ILE A 80 -6.99 -1.18 2.71
CA ILE A 80 -7.13 -0.61 1.35
C ILE A 80 -8.23 -1.33 0.58
N GLU A 81 -8.22 -2.66 0.55
CA GLU A 81 -9.28 -3.46 -0.10
C GLU A 81 -10.66 -3.17 0.48
N MET A 82 -10.78 -3.03 1.79
CA MET A 82 -12.05 -2.72 2.43
C MET A 82 -12.58 -1.34 2.05
N LEU A 83 -11.71 -0.33 1.96
CA LEU A 83 -12.07 1.04 1.55
C LEU A 83 -12.48 1.08 0.07
N ASN A 84 -11.76 0.38 -0.81
CA ASN A 84 -12.09 0.32 -2.24
C ASN A 84 -13.43 -0.37 -2.54
N ASN A 85 -13.91 -1.23 -1.63
CA ASN A 85 -15.20 -1.92 -1.75
C ASN A 85 -16.34 -1.17 -1.05
N GLU A 86 -16.09 -0.01 -0.43
CA GLU A 86 -17.14 0.82 0.16
C GLU A 86 -17.76 1.74 -0.91
N GLU A 87 -19.08 1.86 -0.89
CA GLU A 87 -19.82 2.72 -1.84
C GLU A 87 -19.61 4.21 -1.55
N ASN A 88 -19.45 4.56 -0.27
CA ASN A 88 -19.15 5.92 0.19
C ASN A 88 -17.97 5.88 1.18
N PRO A 89 -16.74 5.64 0.71
CA PRO A 89 -15.58 5.54 1.58
C PRO A 89 -15.32 6.91 2.22
N ARG A 90 -15.18 6.92 3.54
CA ARG A 90 -14.83 8.13 4.29
C ARG A 90 -13.39 8.02 4.78
N VAL A 91 -12.51 8.79 4.15
CA VAL A 91 -11.15 8.99 4.66
C VAL A 91 -11.23 10.13 5.68
N LEU A 92 -10.95 9.81 6.95
CA LEU A 92 -10.98 10.75 8.08
C LEU A 92 -9.59 11.25 8.42
#